data_AF-A0A0S8H6T4-F1
#
_entry.id   AF-A0A0S8H6T4-F1
#
_cell.length_a   1.000
_cell.length_b   1.000
_cell.length_c   1.000
_cell.angle_alpha   90.00
_cell.angle_beta   90.00
_cell.angle_gamma   90.00
#
_symmetry.space_group_name_H-M   'P 1'
#
loop_
_entity.id
_entity.type
_entity.pdbx_description
1 polymer ?
#
loop_
_entity_poly.entity_id
_entity_poly.type
_entity_poly.pdbx_seq_one_letter_code
_entity_poly.pdbx_strand_id
1 'polypeptide(L)'
;MDTWTRNINPFEGNGLTNAESYFDLTDPTRVFDQRIDFIFARNNIPFLDEPAIGPVVATVVGDAQRDRTRSGLWPSDHAGIVARLYLPRVRRFTRRW
;
A
#
# COMPACT_ATOMS: atom_id res chain seq x y z
N MET A 1 -7.45 8.42 5.63
CA MET A 1 -7.49 8.45 4.15
C MET A 1 -6.83 7.19 3.63
N ASP A 2 -7.27 6.70 2.47
CA ASP A 2 -6.58 5.66 1.73
C ASP A 2 -5.28 6.22 1.17
N THR A 3 -4.13 5.64 1.57
CA THR A 3 -2.81 6.15 1.16
C THR A 3 -2.54 5.94 -0.32
N TRP A 4 -3.17 4.94 -0.95
CA TRP A 4 -2.96 4.65 -2.38
C TRP A 4 -3.41 5.80 -3.27
N THR A 5 -4.50 6.49 -2.89
CA THR A 5 -5.03 7.67 -3.62
C THR A 5 -4.07 8.87 -3.60
N ARG A 6 -3.01 8.82 -2.79
CA ARG A 6 -1.95 9.83 -2.69
C ARG A 6 -0.60 9.32 -3.20
N ASN A 7 -0.55 8.12 -3.79
CA ASN A 7 0.68 7.53 -4.28
C ASN A 7 1.26 8.39 -5.42
N ILE A 8 2.50 8.83 -5.25
CA ILE A 8 3.23 9.61 -6.25
C ILE A 8 4.13 8.74 -7.14
N ASN A 9 4.14 7.42 -6.93
CA ASN A 9 4.86 6.48 -7.78
C ASN A 9 4.08 6.26 -9.10
N PRO A 10 4.57 6.72 -10.27
CA PRO A 10 3.83 6.63 -11.53
C PRO A 10 3.88 5.24 -12.17
N PHE A 11 4.71 4.34 -11.66
CA PHE A 11 4.91 3.00 -12.21
C PHE A 11 3.95 1.96 -11.63
N GLU A 12 3.17 2.35 -10.63
CA GLU A 12 2.22 1.47 -9.96
C GLU A 12 0.85 1.63 -10.60
N GLY A 13 0.19 0.50 -10.85
CA GLY A 13 -1.18 0.50 -11.37
C GLY A 13 -2.20 0.84 -10.28
N ASN A 14 -3.34 0.16 -10.34
CA ASN A 14 -4.45 0.42 -9.43
C ASN A 14 -4.24 -0.14 -8.01
N GLY A 15 -3.09 -0.72 -7.68
CA GLY A 15 -2.85 -1.32 -6.36
C GLY A 15 -3.67 -2.59 -6.15
N LEU A 16 -3.79 -3.41 -7.19
CA LEU A 16 -4.54 -4.66 -7.14
C LEU A 16 -3.73 -5.69 -6.34
N THR A 17 -4.38 -6.39 -5.43
CA THR A 17 -3.75 -7.32 -4.49
C THR A 17 -4.43 -8.67 -4.41
N ASN A 18 -5.65 -8.80 -4.91
CA ASN A 18 -6.37 -10.07 -4.93
C ASN A 18 -6.79 -10.44 -6.35
N ALA A 19 -6.98 -11.75 -6.56
CA ALA A 19 -7.54 -12.33 -7.77
C ALA A 19 -8.80 -13.10 -7.39
N GLU A 20 -9.99 -12.71 -7.88
CA GLU A 20 -11.30 -13.26 -7.44
C GLU A 20 -11.39 -14.79 -7.45
N SER A 21 -10.67 -15.43 -8.37
CA SER A 21 -10.94 -16.81 -8.78
C SER A 21 -9.80 -17.79 -8.52
N TYR A 22 -8.72 -17.37 -7.84
CA TYR A 22 -7.48 -18.17 -7.77
C TYR A 22 -6.99 -18.39 -6.34
N PHE A 23 -7.32 -19.57 -5.79
CA PHE A 23 -6.73 -20.10 -4.55
C PHE A 23 -5.45 -20.91 -4.81
N ASP A 24 -5.13 -21.18 -6.08
CA ASP A 24 -3.95 -21.96 -6.46
C ASP A 24 -2.71 -21.07 -6.54
N LEU A 25 -1.82 -21.20 -5.56
CA LEU A 25 -0.55 -20.49 -5.52
C LEU A 25 0.46 -20.98 -6.59
N THR A 26 0.17 -22.07 -7.30
CA THR A 26 1.06 -22.61 -8.34
C THR A 26 0.77 -22.04 -9.73
N ASP A 27 -0.40 -21.40 -9.95
CA ASP A 27 -0.80 -20.92 -11.27
C ASP A 27 0.08 -19.74 -11.74
N PRO A 28 0.94 -19.92 -12.76
CA PRO A 28 1.79 -18.84 -13.27
C PRO A 28 1.01 -17.74 -14.00
N THR A 29 -0.25 -17.98 -14.36
CA THR A 29 -1.07 -17.10 -15.19
C THR A 29 -1.99 -16.19 -14.38
N ARG A 30 -1.90 -16.25 -13.05
CA ARG A 30 -2.66 -15.43 -12.12
C ARG A 30 -2.62 -13.94 -12.48
N VAL A 31 -3.80 -13.31 -12.51
CA VAL A 31 -3.96 -11.86 -12.70
C VAL A 31 -4.69 -11.28 -11.50
N PHE A 32 -4.16 -10.22 -10.90
CA PHE A 32 -4.86 -9.45 -9.87
C PHE A 32 -5.87 -8.51 -10.52
N ASP A 33 -7.11 -8.55 -10.05
CA ASP A 33 -8.24 -7.76 -10.56
C ASP A 33 -8.96 -6.97 -9.46
N GLN A 34 -8.63 -7.24 -8.19
CA GLN A 34 -9.25 -6.61 -7.04
C GLN A 34 -8.26 -5.83 -6.19
N ARG A 35 -8.71 -4.67 -5.71
CA ARG A 35 -8.04 -3.86 -4.68
C ARG A 35 -8.85 -3.92 -3.40
N ILE A 36 -8.49 -4.85 -2.54
CA ILE A 36 -9.21 -5.11 -1.28
C ILE A 36 -8.32 -5.04 -0.05
N ASP A 37 -7.01 -4.83 -0.24
CA ASP A 37 -6.06 -4.57 0.84
C ASP A 37 -5.72 -3.07 0.87
N PHE A 38 -5.76 -2.47 2.07
CA PHE A 38 -5.64 -1.02 2.21
C PHE A 38 -4.74 -0.64 3.37
N ILE A 39 -3.94 0.40 3.16
CA ILE A 39 -3.27 1.13 4.24
C ILE A 39 -4.03 2.45 4.44
N PHE A 40 -4.65 2.58 5.61
CA PHE A 40 -5.30 3.82 6.01
C PHE A 40 -4.43 4.59 6.99
N ALA A 41 -4.24 5.87 6.72
CA ALA A 41 -3.49 6.76 7.60
C ALA A 41 -4.33 8.00 7.95
N ARG A 42 -4.16 8.47 9.19
CA ARG A 42 -4.85 9.66 9.70
C ARG A 42 -4.33 10.89 8.97
N ASN A 43 -5.22 11.58 8.26
CA ASN A 43 -4.85 12.74 7.44
C ASN A 43 -5.35 14.08 8.00
N ASN A 44 -6.14 14.04 9.06
CA ASN A 44 -6.66 15.20 9.76
C ASN A 44 -5.96 15.35 11.12
N ILE A 45 -5.03 16.29 11.23
CA ILE A 45 -4.45 16.69 12.51
C ILE A 45 -5.11 18.02 12.92
N PRO A 46 -5.76 18.12 14.09
CA PRO A 46 -6.58 19.27 14.50
C PRO A 46 -5.89 20.65 14.55
N PHE A 47 -4.59 20.72 14.30
CA PHE A 47 -3.76 21.92 14.38
C PHE A 47 -2.95 22.16 13.10
N LEU A 48 -3.21 21.40 12.04
CA LEU A 48 -2.63 21.62 10.72
C LEU A 48 -3.78 22.00 9.77
N ASP A 49 -3.60 23.10 9.04
CA ASP A 49 -4.55 23.54 8.02
C ASP A 49 -4.49 22.66 6.75
N GLU A 50 -3.36 21.96 6.56
CA GLU A 50 -3.11 21.07 5.43
C GLU A 50 -3.16 19.58 5.83
N PRO A 51 -3.38 18.66 4.85
CA PRO A 51 -3.23 17.23 5.02
C PRO A 51 -1.99 16.88 5.83
N ALA A 52 -2.22 16.13 6.91
CA ALA A 52 -1.15 15.73 7.81
C ALA A 52 -0.22 14.66 7.23
N ILE A 53 -0.39 14.24 5.98
CA ILE A 53 0.46 13.24 5.36
C ILE A 53 1.04 13.90 4.11
N GLY A 54 2.38 13.93 4.06
CA GLY A 54 3.14 14.37 2.90
C GLY A 54 3.03 13.37 1.74
N PRO A 55 4.00 13.38 0.80
CA PRO A 55 3.99 12.43 -0.30
C PRO A 55 3.85 10.99 0.19
N VAL A 56 3.15 10.15 -0.58
CA VAL A 56 3.10 8.70 -0.34
C VAL A 56 3.80 8.02 -1.48
N VAL A 57 4.76 7.15 -1.19
CA VAL A 57 5.30 6.20 -2.16
C VAL A 57 4.81 4.83 -1.73
N ALA A 58 3.94 4.22 -2.51
CA ALA A 58 3.46 2.87 -2.28
C ALA A 58 3.80 1.98 -3.48
N THR A 59 3.96 0.68 -3.22
CA THR A 59 4.28 -0.35 -4.22
C THR A 59 3.56 -1.64 -3.87
N VAL A 60 3.03 -2.33 -4.88
CA VAL A 60 2.57 -3.72 -4.74
C VAL A 60 3.79 -4.65 -4.75
N VAL A 61 3.79 -5.67 -3.89
CA VAL A 61 4.87 -6.65 -3.80
C VAL A 61 4.33 -8.07 -3.86
N GLY A 62 5.08 -9.00 -4.44
CA GLY A 62 4.61 -10.37 -4.60
C GLY A 62 3.64 -10.55 -5.76
N ASP A 63 3.55 -9.57 -6.66
CA ASP A 63 2.69 -9.55 -7.83
C ASP A 63 3.42 -9.81 -9.15
N ALA A 64 4.75 -9.83 -9.14
CA ALA A 64 5.55 -10.10 -10.33
C ALA A 64 5.97 -11.57 -10.41
N GLN A 65 6.13 -12.08 -11.64
CA GLN A 65 6.59 -13.45 -11.88
C GLN A 65 7.91 -13.80 -11.17
N ARG A 66 8.80 -12.82 -11.03
CA ARG A 66 10.09 -12.95 -10.35
C ARG A 66 9.97 -13.09 -8.83
N ASP A 67 8.83 -12.76 -8.24
CA ASP A 67 8.60 -12.80 -6.80
C ASP A 67 8.18 -14.20 -6.32
N ARG A 68 7.88 -15.10 -7.26
CA ARG A 68 7.55 -16.49 -6.96
C ARG A 68 8.76 -17.20 -6.32
N THR A 69 8.47 -18.13 -5.42
CA THR A 69 9.50 -18.92 -4.74
C THR A 69 10.25 -19.81 -5.75
N ARG A 70 11.38 -20.39 -5.33
CA ARG A 70 12.13 -21.36 -6.15
C ARG A 70 11.31 -22.60 -6.53
N SER A 71 10.29 -22.95 -5.75
CA SER A 71 9.36 -24.05 -6.06
C SER A 71 8.19 -23.62 -6.94
N GLY A 72 8.15 -22.35 -7.39
CA GLY A 72 7.09 -21.81 -8.24
C GLY A 72 5.83 -21.38 -7.49
N LEU A 73 5.85 -21.22 -6.16
CA LEU A 73 4.68 -20.71 -5.45
C LEU A 73 4.63 -19.18 -5.50
N TRP A 74 3.45 -18.61 -5.71
CA TRP A 74 3.19 -17.25 -5.29
C TRP A 74 3.43 -17.14 -3.78
N PRO A 75 4.01 -16.03 -3.30
CA PRO A 75 4.28 -15.86 -1.87
C PRO A 75 3.03 -15.90 -0.98
N SER A 76 1.86 -15.60 -1.55
CA SER A 76 0.58 -15.48 -0.86
C SER A 76 -0.58 -15.48 -1.86
N ASP A 77 -1.79 -15.83 -1.42
CA ASP A 77 -3.05 -15.70 -2.17
C ASP A 77 -3.52 -14.24 -2.25
N HIS A 78 -2.75 -13.31 -1.69
CA HIS A 78 -2.82 -11.88 -1.93
C HIS A 78 -1.41 -11.33 -2.19
N ALA A 79 -1.27 -10.34 -3.07
CA ALA A 79 -0.08 -9.50 -3.10
C ALA A 79 -0.07 -8.56 -1.87
N GLY A 80 1.10 -8.10 -1.48
CA GLY A 80 1.27 -7.15 -0.39
C GLY A 80 1.31 -5.70 -0.87
N ILE A 81 1.04 -4.76 0.03
CA ILE A 81 1.29 -3.33 -0.20
C ILE A 81 2.36 -2.86 0.78
N VAL A 82 3.40 -2.22 0.26
CA VAL A 82 4.40 -1.51 1.07
C VAL A 82 4.26 -0.03 0.79
N ALA A 83 4.13 0.79 1.84
CA ALA A 83 4.03 2.23 1.71
C ALA A 83 5.06 2.95 2.59
N ARG A 84 5.71 3.96 2.01
CA ARG A 84 6.49 4.97 2.72
C ARG A 84 5.69 6.26 2.80
N LEU A 85 5.36 6.66 4.03
CA LEU A 85 4.61 7.87 4.32
C LEU A 85 5.53 8.93 4.94
N TYR A 86 5.43 10.17 4.47
CA TYR A 86 6.08 11.30 5.10
C TYR A 86 5.14 11.93 6.10
N LEU A 87 5.45 11.82 7.39
CA LEU A 87 4.64 12.39 8.46
C LEU A 87 5.26 13.71 8.96
N PRO A 88 4.46 14.77 9.15
CA PRO A 88 4.90 16.02 9.72
C PRO A 88 5.32 15.81 11.17
N ARG A 89 6.45 16.41 11.54
CA ARG A 89 6.92 16.37 12.92
C ARG A 89 6.15 17.39 13.75
N VAL A 90 5.03 16.96 14.32
CA VAL A 90 4.26 17.81 15.24
C VAL A 90 4.97 17.85 16.59
N ARG A 91 5.62 18.98 16.91
CA ARG A 91 6.13 19.22 18.27
C ARG A 91 4.97 19.66 19.15
N ARG A 92 4.66 18.86 20.16
CA ARG A 92 3.70 19.25 21.21
C ARG A 92 4.34 20.38 22.02
N PHE A 93 3.97 21.63 21.77
CA PHE A 93 4.25 22.70 22.70
C PHE A 93 3.39 22.46 23.94
N THR A 94 3.98 21.93 25.00
CA THR A 94 3.35 21.92 26.31
C THR A 94 3.27 23.38 26.75
N ARG A 95 2.07 23.94 26.66
CA ARG A 95 1.75 25.24 27.24
C ARG A 95 1.85 25.06 28.76
N ARG A 96 3.00 25.41 29.35
CA ARG A 96 3.14 25.53 30.79
C ARG A 96 2.28 26.72 31.21
N TRP A 97 1.27 26.44 32.01
CA TRP A 97 0.56 27.44 32.80
C TRP A 97 1.42 27.87 33.97
#